data_AF-A0A376CUT2-F1
#
_entry.id   AF-A0A376CUT2-F1
#
_cell.length_a   1.000
_cell.length_b   1.000
_cell.length_c   1.000
_cell.angle_alpha   90.00
_cell.angle_beta   90.00
_cell.angle_gamma   90.00
#
_symmetry.space_group_name_H-M   'P 1'
#
loop_
_entity.id
_entity.type
_entity.pdbx_description
1 polymer ?
#
loop_
_entity_poly.entity_id
_entity_poly.type
_entity_poly.pdbx_seq_one_letter_code
_entity_poly.pdbx_strand_id
1 'polypeptide(L)'
;MNVQDEIKVMNESADPYGYFASLSANEQRAIIAAVERARVTDINPQVAPFATAQSDPYRIYIQGLEMLSCIALVNVVSCGIANQAATTASMEAQNRFPGATSLCNGKGDAFRHCSWNALMTMRIGADAAERIATNHETVAQGPADETSMDLYNNAQGRFLGFAFASSGDEASALNQCALWANIGLLSTLS
;
A
#
# COMPACT_ATOMS: atom_id res chain seq x y z
N MET A 1 -16.49 -20.10 -13.20
CA MET A 1 -16.36 -19.92 -11.74
C MET A 1 -17.27 -18.75 -11.35
N ASN A 2 -17.89 -18.72 -10.16
CA ASN A 2 -18.73 -17.57 -9.80
C ASN A 2 -17.83 -16.38 -9.37
N VAL A 3 -18.36 -15.16 -9.36
CA VAL A 3 -17.53 -13.96 -9.05
C VAL A 3 -16.93 -13.97 -7.64
N GLN A 4 -17.57 -14.63 -6.67
CA GLN A 4 -17.06 -14.73 -5.29
C GLN A 4 -15.89 -15.72 -5.21
N ASP A 5 -15.96 -16.82 -5.95
CA ASP A 5 -14.87 -17.77 -6.07
C ASP A 5 -13.64 -17.10 -6.74
N GLU A 6 -13.85 -16.29 -7.79
CA GLU A 6 -12.80 -15.52 -8.45
C GLU A 6 -12.12 -14.52 -7.50
N ILE A 7 -12.89 -13.79 -6.70
CA ILE A 7 -12.38 -12.88 -5.67
C ILE A 7 -11.55 -13.64 -4.64
N LYS A 8 -12.00 -14.82 -4.22
CA LYS A 8 -11.28 -15.65 -3.26
C LYS A 8 -9.93 -16.11 -3.82
N VAL A 9 -9.91 -16.66 -5.04
CA VAL A 9 -8.68 -17.12 -5.69
C VAL A 9 -7.70 -15.96 -5.88
N MET A 10 -8.21 -14.80 -6.31
CA MET A 10 -7.41 -13.58 -6.45
C MET A 10 -6.74 -13.17 -5.13
N ASN A 11 -7.50 -13.13 -4.03
CA ASN A 11 -6.99 -12.74 -2.71
C ASN A 11 -6.01 -13.77 -2.10
N GLU A 12 -6.17 -15.05 -2.45
CA GLU A 12 -5.28 -16.14 -2.02
C GLU A 12 -4.06 -16.33 -2.95
N SER A 13 -4.02 -15.62 -4.08
CA SER A 13 -2.93 -15.72 -5.07
C SER A 13 -1.62 -15.16 -4.54
N ALA A 14 -0.51 -15.81 -4.88
CA ALA A 14 0.83 -15.26 -4.67
C ALA A 14 1.11 -14.04 -5.57
N ASP A 15 0.38 -13.91 -6.68
CA ASP A 15 0.37 -12.73 -7.55
C ASP A 15 -1.09 -12.36 -7.91
N PRO A 16 -1.78 -11.61 -7.02
CA PRO A 16 -3.16 -11.19 -7.25
C PRO A 16 -3.34 -10.33 -8.51
N TYR A 17 -2.33 -9.52 -8.84
CA TYR A 17 -2.36 -8.63 -9.99
C TYR A 17 -2.18 -9.40 -11.30
N GLY A 18 -1.24 -10.34 -11.34
CA GLY A 18 -1.07 -11.27 -12.46
C GLY A 18 -2.29 -12.15 -12.65
N TYR A 19 -2.89 -12.65 -11.57
CA TYR A 19 -4.17 -13.37 -11.62
C TYR A 19 -5.27 -12.51 -12.25
N PHE A 20 -5.52 -11.32 -11.70
CA PHE A 20 -6.55 -10.41 -12.21
C PHE A 20 -6.32 -10.04 -13.69
N ALA A 21 -5.07 -9.80 -14.08
CA ALA A 21 -4.70 -9.51 -15.47
C ALA A 21 -4.92 -10.71 -16.41
N SER A 22 -4.88 -11.95 -15.90
CA SER A 22 -5.12 -13.16 -16.70
C SER A 22 -6.60 -13.42 -17.01
N LEU A 23 -7.51 -12.79 -16.26
CA LEU A 23 -8.96 -12.94 -16.42
C LEU A 23 -9.47 -12.25 -17.69
N SER A 24 -10.58 -12.73 -18.22
CA SER A 24 -11.27 -12.04 -19.32
C SER A 24 -11.80 -10.68 -18.89
N ALA A 25 -12.00 -9.77 -19.86
CA ALA A 25 -12.56 -8.45 -19.58
C ALA A 25 -13.96 -8.51 -18.91
N ASN A 26 -14.73 -9.59 -19.16
CA ASN A 26 -16.02 -9.79 -18.50
C ASN A 26 -15.85 -10.18 -17.02
N GLU A 27 -14.91 -11.05 -16.71
CA GLU A 27 -14.59 -11.48 -15.34
C GLU A 27 -14.01 -10.31 -14.54
N GLN A 28 -13.07 -9.54 -15.11
CA GLN A 28 -12.53 -8.34 -14.47
C GLN A 28 -13.64 -7.33 -14.13
N ARG A 29 -14.56 -7.04 -15.07
CA ARG A 29 -15.70 -6.15 -14.83
C ARG A 29 -16.64 -6.70 -13.75
N ALA A 30 -16.87 -8.00 -13.73
CA ALA A 30 -17.73 -8.63 -12.73
C ALA A 30 -17.14 -8.49 -11.32
N ILE A 31 -15.84 -8.73 -11.17
CA ILE A 31 -15.10 -8.57 -9.92
C ILE A 31 -15.13 -7.13 -9.43
N ILE A 32 -14.79 -6.16 -10.30
CA ILE A 32 -14.85 -4.73 -9.97
C ILE A 32 -16.26 -4.36 -9.48
N ALA A 33 -17.30 -4.71 -10.23
CA ALA A 33 -18.68 -4.40 -9.87
C ALA A 33 -19.14 -5.10 -8.57
N ALA A 34 -18.61 -6.29 -8.27
CA ALA A 34 -18.93 -6.99 -7.03
C ALA A 34 -18.30 -6.29 -5.81
N VAL A 35 -17.05 -5.87 -5.91
CA VAL A 35 -16.35 -5.20 -4.80
C VAL A 35 -16.82 -3.76 -4.61
N GLU A 36 -17.15 -3.03 -5.67
CA GLU A 36 -17.77 -1.71 -5.56
C GLU A 36 -19.15 -1.77 -4.88
N ARG A 37 -19.97 -2.79 -5.18
CA ARG A 37 -21.26 -2.99 -4.50
C ARG A 37 -21.07 -3.27 -3.01
N ALA A 38 -20.07 -4.07 -2.66
CA ALA A 38 -19.74 -4.34 -1.27
C ALA A 38 -19.27 -3.05 -0.54
N ARG A 39 -18.48 -2.20 -1.21
CA ARG A 39 -18.07 -0.89 -0.68
C ARG A 39 -19.25 -0.01 -0.31
N VAL A 40 -20.31 0.00 -1.12
CA VAL A 40 -21.53 0.79 -0.88
C VAL A 40 -22.34 0.24 0.30
N THR A 41 -22.34 -1.08 0.50
CA THR A 41 -23.06 -1.70 1.62
C THR A 41 -22.37 -1.54 2.98
N ASP A 42 -21.04 -1.32 2.99
CA ASP A 42 -20.24 -1.10 4.22
C ASP A 42 -20.02 0.36 4.59
N ILE A 43 -20.75 1.31 3.98
CA ILE A 43 -20.75 2.72 4.42
C ILE A 43 -21.55 2.83 5.74
N ASN A 44 -21.04 2.24 6.82
CA ASN A 44 -21.23 2.69 8.19
C ASN A 44 -19.85 3.01 8.80
N PRO A 45 -19.26 4.17 8.46
CA PRO A 45 -17.86 4.50 8.73
C PRO A 45 -17.55 4.85 10.20
N GLN A 46 -18.31 4.32 11.16
CA GLN A 46 -18.19 4.68 12.58
C GLN A 46 -18.15 3.49 13.56
N VAL A 47 -18.28 2.23 13.11
CA VAL A 47 -18.52 1.12 14.06
C VAL A 47 -17.86 -0.22 13.70
N ALA A 48 -16.70 -0.25 13.05
CA ALA A 48 -15.88 -1.47 13.08
C ALA A 48 -14.93 -1.38 14.28
N PRO A 49 -15.26 -1.96 15.47
CA PRO A 49 -14.32 -2.00 16.58
C PRO A 49 -13.02 -2.69 16.13
N PHE A 50 -11.87 -2.24 16.63
CA PHE A 50 -10.53 -2.80 16.33
C PHE A 50 -10.46 -4.34 16.36
N ALA A 51 -11.32 -5.00 17.16
CA ALA A 51 -11.44 -6.46 17.20
C ALA A 51 -12.04 -7.11 15.93
N THR A 52 -12.87 -6.38 15.17
CA THR A 52 -13.46 -6.85 13.89
C THR A 52 -12.51 -6.66 12.71
N ALA A 53 -11.59 -5.69 12.80
CA ALA A 53 -10.53 -5.45 11.82
C ALA A 53 -9.52 -6.61 11.72
N GLN A 54 -9.49 -7.47 12.73
CA GLN A 54 -8.59 -8.62 12.85
C GLN A 54 -9.19 -9.95 12.37
N SER A 55 -10.48 -9.99 12.01
CA SER A 55 -11.06 -11.21 11.44
C SER A 55 -10.57 -11.41 10.00
N ASP A 56 -10.17 -12.64 9.66
CA ASP A 56 -9.71 -12.99 8.30
C ASP A 56 -10.67 -12.49 7.19
N PRO A 57 -12.02 -12.58 7.33
CA PRO A 57 -12.94 -12.10 6.29
C PRO A 57 -12.87 -10.59 6.05
N TYR A 58 -12.74 -9.78 7.12
CA TYR A 58 -12.65 -8.33 7.00
C TYR A 58 -11.32 -7.90 6.40
N ARG A 59 -10.22 -8.54 6.81
CA ARG A 59 -8.89 -8.29 6.25
C ARG A 59 -8.83 -8.63 4.75
N ILE A 60 -9.39 -9.77 4.35
CA ILE A 60 -9.48 -10.19 2.94
C ILE A 60 -10.30 -9.18 2.13
N TYR A 61 -11.39 -8.66 2.70
CA TYR A 61 -12.22 -7.65 2.06
C TYR A 61 -11.49 -6.32 1.84
N ILE A 62 -10.83 -5.79 2.87
CA ILE A 62 -10.06 -4.54 2.78
C ILE A 62 -8.93 -4.67 1.75
N GLN A 63 -8.22 -5.81 1.72
CA GLN A 63 -7.17 -6.07 0.73
C GLN A 63 -7.73 -6.08 -0.71
N GLY A 64 -8.87 -6.73 -0.94
CA GLY A 64 -9.52 -6.73 -2.25
C GLY A 64 -10.02 -5.35 -2.66
N LEU A 65 -10.58 -4.58 -1.72
CA LEU A 65 -11.00 -3.19 -1.95
C LEU A 65 -9.82 -2.30 -2.31
N GLU A 66 -8.73 -2.37 -1.55
CA GLU A 66 -7.54 -1.57 -1.78
C GLU A 66 -6.93 -1.87 -3.15
N MET A 67 -6.86 -3.15 -3.52
CA MET A 67 -6.36 -3.57 -4.81
C MET A 67 -7.21 -3.04 -5.97
N LEU A 68 -8.52 -3.25 -5.92
CA LEU A 68 -9.39 -2.86 -7.03
C LEU A 68 -9.57 -1.34 -7.14
N SER A 69 -9.59 -0.63 -6.01
CA SER A 69 -9.56 0.83 -6.00
C SER A 69 -8.25 1.38 -6.57
N CYS A 70 -7.11 0.76 -6.26
CA CYS A 70 -5.84 1.09 -6.91
C CYS A 70 -5.93 0.92 -8.43
N ILE A 71 -6.44 -0.22 -8.90
CA ILE A 71 -6.58 -0.52 -10.34
C ILE A 71 -7.47 0.51 -11.03
N ALA A 72 -8.57 0.91 -10.41
CA ALA A 72 -9.49 1.92 -10.92
C ALA A 72 -8.89 3.33 -10.93
N LEU A 73 -8.05 3.68 -9.95
CA LEU A 73 -7.41 4.99 -9.83
C LEU A 73 -6.20 5.15 -10.76
N VAL A 74 -5.50 4.06 -11.08
CA VAL A 74 -4.22 4.09 -11.79
C VAL A 74 -4.19 3.09 -12.95
N ASN A 75 -3.86 1.82 -12.69
CA ASN A 75 -3.95 0.67 -13.61
C ASN A 75 -3.35 -0.57 -12.94
N VAL A 76 -3.69 -1.76 -13.45
CA VAL A 76 -3.23 -3.06 -12.90
C VAL A 76 -1.71 -3.21 -12.85
N VAL A 77 -0.99 -2.72 -13.87
CA VAL A 77 0.48 -2.86 -13.92
C VAL A 77 1.13 -2.02 -12.82
N SER A 78 0.70 -0.77 -12.67
CA SER A 78 1.25 0.15 -11.68
C SER A 78 0.96 -0.31 -10.25
N CYS A 79 -0.24 -0.85 -10.01
CA CYS A 79 -0.60 -1.40 -8.71
C CYS A 79 0.18 -2.69 -8.38
N GLY A 80 0.45 -3.54 -9.37
CA GLY A 80 1.35 -4.68 -9.21
C GLY A 80 2.77 -4.26 -8.84
N ILE A 81 3.30 -3.23 -9.50
CA ILE A 81 4.62 -2.66 -9.17
C ILE A 81 4.62 -2.04 -7.77
N ALA A 82 3.55 -1.34 -7.39
CA ALA A 82 3.41 -0.76 -6.05
C ALA A 82 3.37 -1.84 -4.95
N ASN A 83 2.72 -2.98 -5.21
CA ASN A 83 2.69 -4.10 -4.28
C ASN A 83 4.08 -4.77 -4.11
N GLN A 84 4.81 -4.92 -5.21
CA GLN A 84 6.21 -5.36 -5.15
C GLN A 84 7.08 -4.39 -4.34
N ALA A 85 6.91 -3.08 -4.57
CA ALA A 85 7.61 -2.04 -3.82
C ALA A 85 7.26 -2.07 -2.32
N ALA A 86 5.98 -2.31 -1.97
CA ALA A 86 5.55 -2.45 -0.58
C ALA A 86 6.20 -3.67 0.10
N THR A 87 6.29 -4.79 -0.62
CA THR A 87 7.00 -6.00 -0.17
C THR A 87 8.48 -5.71 0.10
N THR A 88 9.16 -5.06 -0.84
CA THR A 88 10.56 -4.64 -0.67
C THR A 88 10.73 -3.72 0.54
N ALA A 89 9.92 -2.66 0.64
CA ALA A 89 9.99 -1.70 1.74
C ALA A 89 9.76 -2.36 3.11
N SER A 90 8.83 -3.31 3.19
CA SER A 90 8.53 -4.05 4.42
C SER A 90 9.69 -4.96 4.85
N MET A 91 10.30 -5.68 3.90
CA MET A 91 11.50 -6.49 4.18
C MET A 91 12.68 -5.64 4.62
N GLU A 92 12.93 -4.52 3.93
CA GLU A 92 14.01 -3.60 4.29
C GLU A 92 13.80 -2.97 5.67
N ALA A 93 12.54 -2.64 6.03
CA ALA A 93 12.21 -2.12 7.35
C ALA A 93 12.50 -3.17 8.43
N GLN A 94 12.06 -4.41 8.21
CA GLN A 94 12.30 -5.52 9.14
C GLN A 94 13.79 -5.80 9.35
N ASN A 95 14.60 -5.67 8.28
CA ASN A 95 16.03 -5.91 8.32
C ASN A 95 16.83 -4.78 8.98
N ARG A 96 16.48 -3.52 8.68
CA ARG A 96 17.25 -2.34 9.11
C ARG A 96 16.81 -1.78 10.46
N PHE A 97 15.53 -1.96 10.78
CA PHE A 97 14.88 -1.36 11.95
C PHE A 97 14.06 -2.40 12.73
N PRO A 98 14.68 -3.51 13.18
CA PRO A 98 13.97 -4.61 13.82
C PRO A 98 13.32 -4.18 15.15
N GLY A 99 12.23 -4.85 15.51
CA GLY A 99 11.51 -4.66 16.76
C GLY A 99 10.12 -4.07 16.55
N ALA A 100 9.14 -4.57 17.31
CA ALA A 100 7.73 -4.22 17.12
C ALA A 100 7.47 -2.72 17.26
N THR A 101 8.11 -2.06 18.23
CA THR A 101 7.97 -0.61 18.45
C THR A 101 8.60 0.24 17.36
N SER A 102 9.58 -0.32 16.63
CA SER A 102 10.18 0.35 15.49
C SER A 102 9.33 0.19 14.24
N LEU A 103 8.74 -1.00 14.04
CA LEU A 103 7.95 -1.36 12.86
C LEU A 103 6.49 -0.88 12.90
N CYS A 104 6.04 -0.38 14.05
CA CYS A 104 4.74 0.23 14.26
C CYS A 104 4.92 1.59 14.91
N ASN A 105 4.55 2.65 14.19
CA ASN A 105 4.64 4.05 14.59
C ASN A 105 6.05 4.57 14.90
N GLY A 106 7.09 3.75 14.71
CA GLY A 106 8.48 4.07 14.99
C GLY A 106 9.32 4.28 13.72
N LYS A 107 10.64 4.24 13.88
CA LYS A 107 11.60 4.52 12.79
C LYS A 107 11.49 3.55 11.61
N GLY A 108 11.28 2.27 11.89
CA GLY A 108 11.12 1.24 10.85
C GLY A 108 9.84 1.44 10.04
N ASP A 109 8.77 1.87 10.71
CA ASP A 109 7.50 2.21 10.08
C ASP A 109 7.65 3.44 9.18
N ALA A 110 8.20 4.51 9.72
CA ALA A 110 8.49 5.73 8.97
C ALA A 110 9.40 5.46 7.75
N PHE A 111 10.43 4.64 7.94
CA PHE A 111 11.30 4.16 6.86
C PHE A 111 10.51 3.35 5.80
N ARG A 112 9.58 2.47 6.21
CA ARG A 112 8.76 1.66 5.30
C ARG A 112 7.94 2.55 4.37
N HIS A 113 7.27 3.56 4.92
CA HIS A 113 6.44 4.51 4.15
C HIS A 113 7.27 5.37 3.18
N CYS A 114 8.41 5.90 3.65
CA CYS A 114 9.37 6.61 2.80
C CYS A 114 9.88 5.73 1.66
N SER A 115 10.33 4.51 1.98
CA SER A 115 10.91 3.58 1.02
C SER A 115 9.91 3.13 -0.02
N TRP A 116 8.67 2.82 0.39
CA TRP A 116 7.61 2.43 -0.51
C TRP A 116 7.31 3.52 -1.54
N ASN A 117 7.17 4.77 -1.09
CA ASN A 117 6.91 5.90 -1.98
C ASN A 117 8.11 6.27 -2.87
N ALA A 118 9.34 6.10 -2.38
CA ALA A 118 10.54 6.29 -3.19
C ALA A 118 10.60 5.28 -4.35
N LEU A 119 10.44 3.99 -4.05
CA LEU A 119 10.43 2.92 -5.05
C LEU A 119 9.29 3.08 -6.04
N MET A 120 8.07 3.40 -5.58
CA MET A 120 6.95 3.69 -6.48
C MET A 120 7.28 4.86 -7.40
N THR A 121 7.77 5.97 -6.86
CA THR A 121 8.06 7.16 -7.67
C THR A 121 9.11 6.88 -8.74
N MET A 122 10.14 6.09 -8.42
CA MET A 122 11.17 5.70 -9.38
C MET A 122 10.65 4.78 -10.49
N ARG A 123 9.69 3.91 -10.18
CA ARG A 123 9.21 2.87 -11.11
C ARG A 123 7.98 3.28 -11.92
N ILE A 124 7.06 4.04 -11.32
CA ILE A 124 5.75 4.38 -11.89
C ILE A 124 5.44 5.89 -11.88
N GLY A 125 6.37 6.71 -11.40
CA GLY A 125 6.22 8.17 -11.34
C GLY A 125 5.50 8.66 -10.08
N ALA A 126 5.73 9.93 -9.74
CA ALA A 126 5.25 10.55 -8.50
C ALA A 126 3.73 10.63 -8.41
N ASP A 127 3.05 10.97 -9.52
CA ASP A 127 1.60 11.11 -9.57
C ASP A 127 0.87 9.78 -9.28
N ALA A 128 1.38 8.69 -9.85
CA ALA A 128 0.84 7.36 -9.58
C ALA A 128 1.14 6.93 -8.14
N ALA A 129 2.38 7.15 -7.67
CA ALA A 129 2.78 6.84 -6.30
C ALA A 129 1.90 7.55 -5.27
N GLU A 130 1.58 8.83 -5.48
CA GLU A 130 0.71 9.60 -4.59
C GLU A 130 -0.71 9.04 -4.54
N ARG A 131 -1.32 8.79 -5.71
CA ARG A 131 -2.69 8.24 -5.78
C ARG A 131 -2.79 6.89 -5.08
N ILE A 132 -1.78 6.03 -5.24
CA ILE A 132 -1.76 4.70 -4.63
C ILE A 132 -1.53 4.80 -3.12
N ALA A 133 -0.56 5.59 -2.68
CA ALA A 133 -0.29 5.78 -1.25
C ALA A 133 -1.49 6.41 -0.53
N THR A 134 -2.10 7.45 -1.10
CA THR A 134 -3.33 8.04 -0.54
C THR A 134 -4.47 7.02 -0.51
N ASN A 135 -4.63 6.19 -1.54
CA ASN A 135 -5.62 5.12 -1.53
C ASN A 135 -5.42 4.17 -0.34
N HIS A 136 -4.19 3.73 -0.09
CA HIS A 136 -3.83 2.88 1.05
C HIS A 136 -4.27 3.51 2.38
N GLU A 137 -3.90 4.77 2.63
CA GLU A 137 -4.25 5.45 3.88
C GLU A 137 -5.77 5.68 4.03
N THR A 138 -6.50 5.83 2.91
CA THR A 138 -7.96 6.08 2.94
C THR A 138 -8.81 4.81 3.05
N VAL A 139 -8.31 3.67 2.57
CA VAL A 139 -9.05 2.39 2.61
C VAL A 139 -8.83 1.70 3.96
N ALA A 140 -7.61 1.76 4.49
CA ALA A 140 -7.25 1.14 5.77
C ALA A 140 -7.28 2.12 6.95
N GLN A 141 -8.05 3.22 6.87
CA GLN A 141 -8.06 4.36 7.80
C GLN A 141 -7.76 4.00 9.25
N GLY A 142 -6.52 4.28 9.67
CA GLY A 142 -6.10 4.21 11.06
C GLY A 142 -6.50 5.47 11.85
N PRO A 143 -6.05 5.59 13.11
CA PRO A 143 -6.05 6.84 13.85
C PRO A 143 -5.50 8.03 13.03
N ALA A 144 -6.00 9.23 13.30
CA ALA A 144 -5.70 10.42 12.50
C ALA A 144 -4.22 10.85 12.58
N ASP A 145 -3.58 10.60 13.72
CA ASP A 145 -2.15 10.83 13.94
C ASP A 145 -1.27 9.83 13.16
N GLU A 146 -1.63 8.54 13.14
CA GLU A 146 -0.98 7.52 12.30
C GLU A 146 -1.09 7.90 10.82
N THR A 147 -2.30 8.21 10.36
CA THR A 147 -2.54 8.66 8.97
C THR A 147 -1.69 9.89 8.61
N SER A 148 -1.55 10.83 9.55
CA SER A 148 -0.75 12.06 9.32
C SER A 148 0.75 11.76 9.23
N MET A 149 1.25 10.86 10.09
CA MET A 149 2.63 10.37 10.05
C MET A 149 2.92 9.68 8.71
N ASP A 150 2.03 8.78 8.28
CA ASP A 150 2.19 8.00 7.06
C ASP A 150 2.14 8.89 5.83
N LEU A 151 1.18 9.81 5.72
CA LEU A 151 1.10 10.77 4.62
C LEU A 151 2.35 11.66 4.52
N TYR A 152 2.89 12.12 5.66
CA TYR A 152 4.13 12.89 5.67
C TYR A 152 5.31 12.06 5.17
N ASN A 153 5.50 10.84 5.69
CA ASN A 153 6.60 9.96 5.30
C ASN A 153 6.49 9.50 3.84
N ASN A 154 5.26 9.27 3.36
CA ASN A 154 4.95 9.00 1.96
C ASN A 154 5.43 10.15 1.06
N ALA A 155 5.13 11.40 1.42
CA ALA A 155 5.57 12.58 0.66
C ALA A 155 7.11 12.72 0.63
N GLN A 156 7.79 12.46 1.75
CA GLN A 156 9.26 12.43 1.81
C GLN A 156 9.85 11.37 0.87
N GLY A 157 9.23 10.18 0.84
CA GLY A 157 9.58 9.12 -0.08
C GLY A 157 9.47 9.53 -1.54
N ARG A 158 8.36 10.18 -1.92
CA ARG A 158 8.17 10.66 -3.31
C ARG A 158 9.23 11.68 -3.71
N PHE A 159 9.58 12.60 -2.81
CA PHE A 159 10.66 13.56 -3.05
C PHE A 159 12.00 12.86 -3.34
N LEU A 160 12.38 11.87 -2.53
CA LEU A 160 13.61 11.10 -2.75
C LEU A 160 13.55 10.27 -4.03
N GLY A 161 12.43 9.59 -4.28
CA GLY A 161 12.25 8.81 -5.48
C GLY A 161 12.38 9.65 -6.75
N PHE A 162 11.86 10.89 -6.76
CA PHE A 162 12.06 11.81 -7.87
C PHE A 162 13.55 12.18 -8.06
N ALA A 163 14.27 12.44 -6.97
CA ALA A 163 15.70 12.78 -7.02
C ALA A 163 16.56 11.64 -7.59
N PHE A 164 16.23 10.38 -7.29
CA PHE A 164 16.98 9.20 -7.75
C PHE A 164 16.41 8.55 -9.03
N ALA A 165 15.25 8.99 -9.53
CA ALA A 165 14.61 8.39 -10.70
C ALA A 165 15.51 8.40 -11.95
N SER A 166 16.26 9.48 -12.17
CA SER A 166 17.13 9.61 -13.36
C SER A 166 18.33 8.65 -13.36
N SER A 167 18.85 8.31 -12.18
CA SER A 167 19.96 7.36 -12.05
C SER A 167 19.50 5.91 -11.93
N GLY A 168 18.24 5.68 -11.54
CA GLY A 168 17.72 4.35 -11.22
C GLY A 168 18.32 3.75 -9.95
N ASP A 169 18.98 4.56 -9.12
CA ASP A 169 19.70 4.10 -7.93
C ASP A 169 18.77 3.93 -6.72
N GLU A 170 17.97 2.86 -6.75
CA GLU A 170 17.02 2.54 -5.67
C GLU A 170 17.73 2.32 -4.34
N ALA A 171 18.95 1.77 -4.36
CA ALA A 171 19.72 1.53 -3.15
C ALA A 171 20.05 2.85 -2.42
N SER A 172 20.46 3.88 -3.16
CA SER A 172 20.68 5.21 -2.60
C SER A 172 19.40 5.85 -2.08
N ALA A 173 18.27 5.69 -2.76
CA ALA A 173 16.97 6.17 -2.27
C ALA A 173 16.59 5.51 -0.92
N LEU A 174 16.74 4.19 -0.81
CA LEU A 174 16.50 3.45 0.44
C LEU A 174 17.48 3.86 1.55
N ASN A 175 18.77 4.01 1.23
CA ASN A 175 19.76 4.47 2.19
C ASN A 175 19.44 5.88 2.70
N GLN A 176 18.92 6.76 1.84
CA GLN A 176 18.54 8.10 2.22
C GLN A 176 17.28 8.12 3.10
N CYS A 177 16.28 7.29 2.81
CA CYS A 177 15.14 7.07 3.73
C CYS A 177 15.60 6.55 5.09
N ALA A 178 16.54 5.59 5.12
CA ALA A 178 17.08 5.04 6.37
C ALA A 178 17.86 6.09 7.16
N LEU A 179 18.64 6.94 6.49
CA LEU A 179 19.30 8.07 7.12
C LEU A 179 18.28 9.02 7.73
N TRP A 180 17.25 9.42 6.98
CA TRP A 180 16.20 10.33 7.44
C TRP A 180 15.41 9.79 8.63
N ALA A 181 15.12 8.48 8.66
CA ALA A 181 14.52 7.82 9.82
C ALA A 181 15.44 7.90 11.06
N ASN A 182 16.75 7.69 10.89
CA ASN A 182 17.70 7.67 11.98
C ASN A 182 17.93 9.05 12.61
N ILE A 183 17.97 10.10 11.79
CA ILE A 183 18.22 11.48 12.24
C ILE A 183 16.94 12.26 12.59
N GLY A 184 15.76 11.62 12.52
CA GLY A 184 14.49 12.22 12.90
C GLY A 184 13.91 13.22 11.90
N LEU A 185 14.25 13.09 10.61
CA LEU A 185 13.59 13.86 9.54
C LEU A 185 12.27 13.24 9.11
N LEU A 186 12.12 11.93 9.29
CA LEU A 186 10.83 11.24 9.15
C LEU A 186 10.01 11.35 10.43
N SER A 187 8.70 11.40 10.32
CA SER A 187 7.78 11.49 11.46
C SER A 187 7.60 10.12 12.11
N THR A 188 7.58 10.08 13.45
CA THR A 188 7.23 8.91 14.28
C THR A 188 6.23 9.34 15.36
N LEU A 189 5.51 8.38 15.96
CA LEU A 189 4.68 8.58 17.15
C LEU A 189 5.23 7.85 18.39
N SER A 190 6.32 7.08 18.22
CA SER A 190 7.07 6.40 19.27
C SER A 190 8.54 6.80 19.32
#